data_AF-A0A937UAZ4-F1
#
_entry.id   AF-A0A937UAZ4-F1
#
_cell.length_a   1.000
_cell.length_b   1.000
_cell.length_c   1.000
_cell.angle_alpha   90.00
_cell.angle_beta   90.00
_cell.angle_gamma   90.00
#
_symmetry.space_group_name_H-M   'P 1'
#
loop_
_entity.id
_entity.type
_entity.pdbx_description
1 polymer ?
#
loop_
_entity_poly.entity_id
_entity_poly.type
_entity_poly.pdbx_seq_one_letter_code
_entity_poly.pdbx_strand_id
1 'polypeptide(L)'
;MQCRYHPDRGVSVTCQKMEIGYCRECLDNCEACTDPCGYCKFRTQCIIWENCRKSEKRYRLEKQTKGVMTRVPFAFTHGRNIR
;
A
#
# COMPACT_ATOMS: atom_id res chain seq x y z
N MET A 1 -8.57 17.66 -10.09
CA MET A 1 -7.50 17.31 -9.14
C MET A 1 -6.55 16.34 -9.82
N GLN A 2 -5.25 16.62 -9.84
CA GLN A 2 -4.24 15.84 -10.57
C GLN A 2 -3.36 15.05 -9.61
N CYS A 3 -2.82 13.92 -10.07
CA CYS A 3 -1.90 13.11 -9.27
C CYS A 3 -0.59 13.88 -9.05
N ARG A 4 -0.03 13.84 -7.83
CA ARG A 4 1.26 14.48 -7.51
C ARG A 4 2.42 14.03 -8.41
N TYR A 5 2.40 12.77 -8.84
CA TYR A 5 3.46 12.18 -9.68
C TYR A 5 3.11 12.19 -11.16
N HIS A 6 1.83 12.30 -11.50
CA HIS A 6 1.35 12.27 -12.88
C HIS A 6 0.39 13.44 -13.11
N PRO A 7 0.89 14.58 -13.65
CA PRO A 7 0.03 15.74 -13.94
C PRO A 7 -0.99 15.45 -15.04
N ASP A 8 -0.74 14.44 -15.88
CA ASP A 8 -1.60 13.99 -16.97
C ASP A 8 -2.78 13.12 -16.49
N ARG A 9 -2.66 12.48 -15.31
CA ARG A 9 -3.66 11.50 -14.84
C ARG A 9 -4.56 12.04 -13.72
N GLY A 10 -5.81 11.59 -13.77
CA GLY A 10 -6.81 11.87 -12.75
C GLY A 10 -6.47 11.22 -11.40
N VAL A 11 -6.81 11.91 -10.32
CA VAL A 11 -6.72 11.39 -8.96
C VAL A 11 -7.75 10.27 -8.77
N SER A 12 -7.29 9.09 -8.39
CA SER A 12 -8.15 7.95 -8.05
C SER A 12 -8.36 7.82 -6.54
N VAL A 13 -7.38 8.26 -5.74
CA VAL A 13 -7.46 8.22 -4.28
C VAL A 13 -6.72 9.40 -3.68
N THR A 14 -7.25 9.94 -2.59
CA THR A 14 -6.63 11.06 -1.87
C THR A 14 -6.17 10.58 -0.50
N CYS A 15 -4.92 10.87 -0.16
CA CYS A 15 -4.38 10.58 1.17
C CYS A 15 -4.99 11.56 2.18
N GLN A 16 -5.77 11.07 3.14
CA GLN A 16 -6.40 11.92 4.16
C GLN A 16 -5.41 12.55 5.16
N LYS A 17 -4.17 12.01 5.26
CA LYS A 17 -3.14 12.57 6.15
C LYS A 17 -2.52 13.84 5.61
N MET A 18 -2.28 13.88 4.30
CA MET A 18 -1.54 14.95 3.61
C MET A 18 -2.41 15.72 2.60
N GLU A 19 -3.64 15.24 2.38
CA GLU A 19 -4.61 15.79 1.41
C GLU A 19 -4.08 15.80 -0.03
N ILE A 20 -3.22 14.84 -0.36
CA ILE A 20 -2.60 14.69 -1.68
C ILE A 20 -3.34 13.63 -2.50
N GLY A 21 -3.64 13.95 -3.76
CA GLY A 21 -4.23 13.02 -4.71
C GLY A 21 -3.19 12.16 -5.45
N TYR A 22 -3.50 10.87 -5.62
CA TYR A 22 -2.70 9.90 -6.34
C TYR A 22 -3.53 9.15 -7.39
N CYS A 23 -2.91 8.74 -8.49
CA CYS A 23 -3.53 7.91 -9.51
C CYS A 23 -3.49 6.42 -9.11
N ARG A 24 -4.25 5.60 -9.84
CA ARG A 24 -4.33 4.15 -9.61
C ARG A 24 -2.99 3.43 -9.77
N GLU A 25 -2.10 3.86 -10.66
CA GLU A 25 -0.77 3.24 -10.82
C GLU A 25 0.16 3.51 -9.64
N CYS A 26 0.17 4.73 -9.09
CA CYS A 26 0.92 5.02 -7.87
C CYS A 26 0.39 4.21 -6.67
N LEU A 27 -0.92 3.94 -6.67
CA LEU A 27 -1.55 3.09 -5.67
C LEU A 27 -1.08 1.63 -5.78
N ASP A 28 -1.09 1.10 -7.00
CA ASP A 28 -0.70 -0.27 -7.32
C ASP A 28 0.79 -0.51 -7.03
N ASN A 29 1.63 0.47 -7.35
CA ASN A 29 3.06 0.42 -7.10
C ASN A 29 3.48 0.71 -5.65
N CYS A 30 2.56 0.92 -4.71
CA CYS A 30 2.86 1.37 -3.33
C CYS A 30 3.60 2.73 -3.24
N GLU A 31 3.64 3.54 -4.30
CA GLU A 31 4.38 4.82 -4.32
C GLU A 31 3.56 5.99 -3.79
N ALA A 32 2.25 5.80 -3.63
CA ALA A 32 1.34 6.82 -3.11
C ALA A 32 1.48 7.05 -1.59
N CYS A 33 2.05 6.12 -0.82
CA CYS A 33 2.25 6.30 0.62
C CYS A 33 3.70 6.70 0.91
N THR A 34 3.91 7.95 1.36
CA THR A 34 5.24 8.45 1.72
C THR A 34 5.77 7.86 3.03
N ASP A 35 4.88 7.43 3.91
CA ASP A 35 5.24 6.83 5.20
C ASP A 35 4.39 5.58 5.49
N PRO A 36 4.71 4.44 4.86
CA PRO A 36 4.02 3.18 5.11
C PRO A 36 4.42 2.56 6.46
N CYS A 37 5.56 2.90 7.05
CA CYS A 37 6.02 2.26 8.28
C CYS A 37 5.53 2.95 9.56
N GLY A 38 5.23 4.25 9.54
CA GLY A 38 4.76 4.98 10.71
C GLY A 38 3.28 4.74 11.05
N TYR A 39 2.83 5.35 12.15
CA TYR A 39 1.44 5.31 12.59
C TYR A 39 0.61 6.35 11.83
N CYS A 40 -0.53 5.93 11.27
CA CYS A 40 -1.50 6.82 10.64
C CYS A 40 -2.88 6.62 11.27
N LYS A 41 -3.53 7.69 11.73
CA LYS A 41 -4.86 7.62 12.36
C LYS A 41 -5.96 7.12 11.41
N PHE A 42 -5.81 7.38 10.11
CA PHE A 42 -6.75 6.96 9.08
C PHE A 42 -6.44 5.56 8.52
N ARG A 43 -5.50 4.81 9.11
CA ARG A 43 -5.01 3.54 8.58
C ARG A 43 -6.10 2.48 8.41
N THR A 44 -7.13 2.51 9.25
CA THR A 44 -8.30 1.61 9.16
C THR A 44 -9.20 1.91 7.96
N GLN A 45 -9.18 3.14 7.44
CA GLN A 45 -9.99 3.58 6.29
C GLN A 45 -9.12 3.92 5.06
N CYS A 46 -7.81 3.74 5.14
CA CYS A 46 -6.87 4.15 4.11
C CYS A 46 -6.70 3.04 3.06
N ILE A 47 -7.29 3.24 1.89
CA ILE A 47 -7.18 2.33 0.74
C ILE A 47 -5.73 2.21 0.24
N ILE A 48 -4.93 3.28 0.39
CA ILE A 48 -3.51 3.28 0.04
C ILE A 48 -2.74 2.29 0.91
N TRP A 49 -3.01 2.32 2.22
CA TRP A 49 -2.40 1.39 3.16
C TRP A 49 -2.87 -0.04 2.92
N GLU A 50 -4.17 -0.25 2.67
CA GLU A 50 -4.68 -1.59 2.45
C GLU A 50 -4.08 -2.24 1.20
N ASN A 51 -3.96 -1.49 0.10
CA ASN A 51 -3.24 -1.96 -1.08
C ASN A 51 -1.79 -2.28 -0.75
N CYS A 52 -1.12 -1.40 -0.02
CA CYS A 52 0.29 -1.62 0.27
C CYS A 52 0.58 -2.74 1.28
N ARG A 53 -0.34 -3.01 2.22
CA ARG A 53 -0.26 -4.16 3.14
C ARG A 53 -0.38 -5.49 2.40
N LYS A 54 -1.14 -5.54 1.30
CA LYS A 54 -1.31 -6.74 0.47
C LYS A 54 -0.13 -6.97 -0.49
N SER A 55 0.68 -5.94 -0.77
CA SER A 55 1.80 -6.03 -1.72
C SER A 55 3.10 -6.58 -1.11
N GLU A 56 3.78 -7.45 -1.86
CA GLU A 56 5.08 -8.06 -1.51
C GLU A 56 6.22 -7.04 -1.28
N LYS A 57 6.05 -5.79 -1.74
CA LYS A 57 7.03 -4.70 -1.53
C LYS A 57 7.29 -4.42 -0.05
N ARG A 58 6.26 -4.48 0.82
CA ARG A 58 6.45 -4.30 2.27
C ARG A 58 7.31 -5.42 2.86
N TYR A 59 7.09 -6.66 2.43
CA TYR A 59 7.89 -7.80 2.87
C TYR A 59 9.37 -7.67 2.47
N ARG A 60 9.65 -7.16 1.25
CA ARG A 60 11.02 -6.90 0.79
C ARG A 60 11.69 -5.76 1.56
N LEU A 61 10.95 -4.69 1.89
CA LEU A 61 11.47 -3.57 2.69
C LEU A 61 11.74 -3.98 4.14
N GLU A 62 10.82 -4.73 4.77
CA GLU A 62 11.02 -5.29 6.11
C GLU A 62 12.22 -6.24 6.17
N LYS A 63 12.47 -7.02 5.10
CA LYS A 63 13.68 -7.85 4.97
C LYS A 63 14.98 -7.05 4.92
N GLN A 64 15.00 -5.90 4.25
CA GLN A 64 16.20 -5.05 4.18
C GLN A 64 16.46 -4.29 5.48
N THR A 65 15.41 -3.86 6.18
CA THR A 65 15.55 -3.02 7.39
C THR A 65 15.76 -3.84 8.66
N LYS A 66 15.35 -5.12 8.72
CA LYS A 66 15.54 -5.99 9.88
C LYS A 66 16.18 -7.31 9.49
N GLY A 67 17.48 -7.45 9.73
CA GLY A 67 18.15 -8.76 9.82
C GLY A 67 17.69 -9.62 11.02
N VAL A 68 16.51 -9.38 11.59
CA VAL A 68 16.00 -10.06 12.79
C VAL A 68 14.55 -10.47 12.56
N MET A 69 14.41 -11.79 12.33
CA MET A 69 13.30 -12.68 12.63
C MET A 69 12.12 -12.06 13.40
N THR A 70 10.92 -12.11 12.83
CA THR A 70 9.72 -12.61 13.54
C THR A 70 8.54 -12.78 12.58
N ARG A 71 8.15 -14.05 12.43
CA ARG A 71 6.84 -14.67 12.11
C ARG A 71 5.66 -13.68 11.95
N VAL A 72 4.67 -13.90 11.06
CA VAL A 72 3.90 -15.13 10.78
C VAL A 72 3.02 -14.95 9.51
N PRO A 73 2.20 -15.94 9.09
CA PRO A 73 1.99 -16.33 7.70
C PRO A 73 0.86 -15.55 7.02
N PHE A 74 0.85 -15.56 5.69
CA PHE A 74 -0.41 -15.49 4.96
C PHE A 74 -0.38 -16.55 3.88
N ALA A 75 -0.57 -17.79 4.31
CA ALA A 75 -1.13 -18.83 3.45
C ALA A 75 -2.55 -18.39 3.09
N PHE A 76 -2.69 -17.59 2.03
CA PHE A 76 -3.92 -17.56 1.27
C PHE A 76 -3.78 -18.62 0.17
N THR A 77 -3.82 -19.88 0.58
CA THR A 77 -4.25 -20.95 -0.32
C THR A 77 -5.73 -20.67 -0.58
N HIS A 78 -6.02 -19.86 -1.61
CA HIS A 78 -7.32 -19.94 -2.25
C HIS A 78 -7.43 -21.37 -2.80
N GLY A 79 -8.02 -22.25 -1.99
CA GLY A 79 -8.56 -23.51 -2.45
C GLY A 79 -9.60 -23.18 -3.51
N ARG A 80 -9.21 -23.27 -4.78
CA ARG A 80 -10.15 -23.43 -5.88
C ARG A 80 -10.73 -24.84 -5.74
N ASN A 81 -11.82 -24.95 -5.00
CA ASN A 81 -12.75 -26.03 -5.19
C ASN A 81 -13.74 -25.56 -6.27
N ILE A 82 -13.46 -25.91 -7.52
CA ILE A 82 -14.45 -25.90 -8.59
C ILE A 82 -14.64 -27.35 -9.02
N ARG A 83 -15.64 -27.95 -8.36
CA ARG A 83 -16.59 -28.98 -8.81
C ARG A 83 -16.17 -29.96 -9.90
#